data_AF-A0A5K1E8D6-F1
#
_entry.id   AF-A0A5K1E8D6-F1
#
_cell.length_a   1.000
_cell.length_b   1.000
_cell.length_c   1.000
_cell.angle_alpha   90.00
_cell.angle_beta   90.00
_cell.angle_gamma   90.00
#
_symmetry.space_group_name_H-M   'P 1'
#
loop_
_entity.id
_entity.type
_entity.pdbx_description
1 polymer ?
#
loop_
_entity_poly.entity_id
_entity_poly.type
_entity_poly.pdbx_seq_one_letter_code
_entity_poly.pdbx_strand_id
1 'polypeptide(L)'
;EVESLLKRLDFIPVSVFMTDVSYVDFLDRVHKAELKLRAKGLWDVPHPWLNLFVPASRIADFDAGVFKGILANKTTSGPILIYPMNKH
;
A
#
# COMPACT_ATOMS: atom_id res chain seq x y z
N GLU A 1 -23.23 6.92 5.81
CA GLU A 1 -22.00 7.69 6.09
C GLU A 1 -20.86 7.34 5.12
N VAL A 2 -20.46 6.07 5.00
CA VAL A 2 -19.42 5.64 4.04
C VAL A 2 -19.81 5.94 2.58
N GLU A 3 -21.04 5.62 2.18
CA GLU A 3 -21.52 5.87 0.81
C GLU A 3 -21.42 7.35 0.39
N SER A 4 -21.71 8.28 1.31
CA SER A 4 -21.59 9.72 1.02
C SER A 4 -20.13 10.17 0.86
N LEU A 5 -19.19 9.52 1.55
CA LEU A 5 -17.76 9.79 1.38
C LEU A 5 -17.27 9.26 0.03
N LEU A 6 -17.70 8.05 -0.35
CA LEU A 6 -17.32 7.42 -1.62
C LEU A 6 -17.79 8.21 -2.84
N LYS A 7 -18.96 8.85 -2.78
CA LYS A 7 -19.51 9.69 -3.87
C LYS A 7 -18.59 10.85 -4.30
N ARG A 8 -17.59 11.21 -3.50
CA ARG A 8 -16.65 12.32 -3.76
C ARG A 8 -15.34 11.86 -4.42
N LEU A 9 -15.17 10.56 -4.65
CA LEU A 9 -13.94 9.97 -5.17
C LEU A 9 -14.12 9.54 -6.63
N ASP A 10 -13.01 9.46 -7.35
CA ASP A 10 -12.95 9.09 -8.77
C ASP A 10 -12.26 7.72 -8.97
N PHE A 11 -12.81 6.68 -8.32
CA PHE A 11 -12.36 5.30 -8.49
C PHE A 11 -13.20 4.56 -9.54
N ILE A 12 -12.72 3.42 -10.03
CA ILE A 12 -13.49 2.56 -10.95
C ILE A 12 -14.65 1.91 -10.17
N PRO A 13 -15.93 2.18 -10.49
CA PRO A 13 -17.05 1.78 -9.61
C PRO A 13 -17.14 0.27 -9.31
N VAL A 14 -16.75 -0.57 -10.27
CA VAL A 14 -16.79 -2.03 -10.12
C VAL A 14 -15.68 -2.61 -9.23
N SER A 15 -14.72 -1.79 -8.79
CA SER A 15 -13.57 -2.24 -7.97
C SER A 15 -13.74 -1.93 -6.48
N VAL A 16 -14.97 -1.75 -5.99
CA VAL A 16 -15.25 -1.52 -4.57
C VAL A 16 -15.36 -2.85 -3.83
N PHE A 17 -14.53 -3.02 -2.80
CA PHE A 17 -14.57 -4.17 -1.89
C PHE A 17 -14.72 -3.68 -0.46
N MET A 18 -15.55 -4.36 0.33
CA MET A 18 -15.82 -4.02 1.73
C MET A 18 -15.85 -5.28 2.58
N THR A 19 -15.33 -5.18 3.80
CA THR A 19 -15.42 -6.24 4.81
C THR A 19 -15.56 -5.58 6.17
N ASP A 20 -16.50 -6.09 6.97
CA ASP A 20 -16.68 -5.65 8.36
C ASP A 20 -15.89 -6.57 9.29
N VAL A 21 -15.01 -5.96 10.10
CA VAL A 21 -14.14 -6.65 11.05
C VAL A 21 -14.09 -5.88 12.37
N SER A 22 -13.64 -6.52 13.44
CA SER A 22 -13.41 -5.82 14.69
C SER A 22 -12.29 -4.78 14.54
N TYR A 23 -12.31 -3.75 15.38
CA TYR A 23 -11.26 -2.74 15.42
C TYR A 23 -9.86 -3.36 15.61
N VAL A 24 -9.76 -4.34 16.52
CA VAL A 24 -8.50 -5.03 16.82
C VAL A 24 -8.05 -5.90 15.65
N ASP A 25 -8.97 -6.62 14.99
CA ASP A 25 -8.65 -7.41 13.79
C ASP A 25 -8.09 -6.54 12.66
N PHE A 26 -8.60 -5.32 12.51
CA PHE A 26 -8.07 -4.38 11.51
C PHE A 26 -6.65 -3.92 11.87
N LEU A 27 -6.40 -3.57 13.13
CA LEU A 27 -5.07 -3.14 13.59
C LEU A 27 -4.03 -4.26 13.45
N ASP A 28 -4.40 -5.51 13.75
CA ASP A 28 -3.50 -6.67 13.72
C ASP A 28 -3.45 -7.38 12.35
N ARG A 29 -4.04 -6.80 11.30
CA ARG A 29 -4.19 -7.47 9.99
C ARG A 29 -2.89 -7.97 9.36
N VAL A 30 -1.74 -7.34 9.67
CA VAL A 30 -0.43 -7.71 9.12
C VAL A 30 0.13 -8.97 9.79
N HIS A 31 -0.22 -9.26 11.04
CA HIS A 31 0.24 -10.47 11.74
C HIS A 31 -0.24 -11.76 11.04
N LYS A 32 -1.46 -11.74 10.48
CA LYS A 32 -1.96 -12.84 9.63
C LYS A 32 -1.07 -13.09 8.39
N ALA A 33 -0.46 -12.05 7.83
CA ALA A 33 0.46 -12.17 6.70
C ALA A 33 1.84 -12.66 7.16
N GLU A 34 2.33 -12.18 8.30
CA GLU A 34 3.56 -12.68 8.95
C GLU A 34 3.50 -14.20 9.16
N LEU A 35 2.46 -14.71 9.82
CA LEU A 35 2.34 -16.15 10.11
C LEU A 35 2.35 -17.00 8.82
N LYS A 36 1.69 -16.52 7.76
CA LYS A 36 1.70 -17.18 6.45
C LYS A 36 3.08 -17.20 5.81
N LEU A 37 3.85 -16.13 5.94
CA LEU A 37 5.22 -16.06 5.40
C LEU A 37 6.20 -16.91 6.23
N ARG A 38 6.06 -16.91 7.57
CA ARG A 38 6.84 -17.78 8.46
C ARG A 38 6.64 -19.25 8.13
N ALA A 39 5.39 -19.67 7.94
CA ALA A 39 5.07 -21.05 7.54
C ALA A 39 5.70 -21.47 6.20
N LYS A 40 6.05 -20.50 5.35
CA LYS A 40 6.71 -20.72 4.05
C LYS A 40 8.23 -20.52 4.10
N GLY A 41 8.80 -20.17 5.25
CA GLY A 41 10.22 -19.78 5.35
C GLY A 41 10.57 -18.49 4.62
N LEU A 42 9.58 -17.66 4.29
CA LEU A 42 9.74 -16.40 3.55
C LEU A 42 9.77 -15.18 4.48
N TRP A 43 9.73 -15.39 5.79
CA TRP A 43 9.79 -14.31 6.78
C TRP A 43 11.23 -13.97 7.17
N ASP A 44 12.07 -14.95 7.48
CA ASP A 44 13.44 -14.71 7.95
C ASP A 44 14.43 -14.63 6.76
N VAL A 45 14.12 -13.75 5.79
CA VAL A 45 14.93 -13.49 4.58
C VAL A 45 15.44 -12.04 4.57
N PRO A 46 16.43 -11.68 3.74
CA PRO A 46 16.83 -10.28 3.58
C PRO A 46 15.68 -9.40 3.06
N HIS A 47 15.45 -8.26 3.70
CA HIS A 47 14.40 -7.30 3.35
C HIS A 47 15.02 -5.97 2.90
N PRO A 48 15.37 -5.80 1.61
CA PRO A 48 15.96 -4.56 1.10
C PRO A 48 14.89 -3.47 0.89
N TRP A 49 14.23 -3.05 1.98
CA TRP A 49 13.18 -2.03 1.93
C TRP A 49 13.77 -0.64 1.73
N LEU A 50 13.02 0.21 1.02
CA LEU A 50 13.32 1.61 0.83
C LEU A 50 12.13 2.44 1.32
N ASN A 51 12.33 3.22 2.38
CA ASN A 51 11.30 4.07 2.99
C ASN A 51 11.68 5.54 2.80
N LEU A 52 10.80 6.34 2.18
CA LEU A 52 11.09 7.71 1.76
C LEU A 52 9.93 8.65 2.10
N PHE A 53 10.27 9.90 2.44
CA PHE A 53 9.33 11.01 2.34
C PHE A 53 9.57 11.75 1.03
N VAL A 54 8.52 11.87 0.21
CA VAL A 54 8.55 12.58 -1.07
C VAL A 54 7.67 13.82 -0.98
N PRO A 55 8.17 15.04 -1.28
CA PRO A 55 7.35 16.23 -1.32
C PRO A 55 6.20 16.09 -2.33
N ALA A 56 5.00 16.53 -1.96
CA ALA A 56 3.83 16.47 -2.82
C ALA A 56 4.05 17.16 -4.17
N SER A 57 4.84 18.25 -4.21
CA SER A 57 5.20 18.96 -5.43
C SER A 57 6.00 18.13 -6.44
N ARG A 58 6.59 17.00 -6.02
CA ARG A 58 7.44 16.14 -6.86
C ARG A 58 6.92 14.70 -6.98
N ILE A 59 5.73 14.39 -6.45
CA ILE A 59 5.22 13.02 -6.46
C ILE A 59 4.93 12.51 -7.88
N ALA A 60 4.52 13.39 -8.80
CA ALA A 60 4.30 13.05 -10.21
C ALA A 60 5.62 12.72 -10.93
N ASP A 61 6.69 13.48 -10.67
CA ASP A 61 8.02 13.18 -11.22
C ASP A 61 8.55 11.85 -10.65
N PHE A 62 8.30 11.59 -9.37
CA PHE A 62 8.66 10.33 -8.72
C PHE A 62 7.90 9.15 -9.34
N ASP A 63 6.59 9.29 -9.60
CA ASP A 63 5.80 8.28 -10.31
C ASP A 63 6.36 7.97 -11.70
N ALA A 64 6.63 9.01 -12.50
CA ALA A 64 7.20 8.86 -13.84
C ALA A 64 8.58 8.18 -13.83
N GLY A 65 9.46 8.60 -12.91
CA GLY A 65 10.82 8.07 -12.83
C GLY A 65 10.92 6.68 -12.20
N VAL A 66 10.11 6.39 -11.18
CA VAL A 66 10.23 5.17 -10.36
C VAL A 66 9.20 4.12 -10.77
N PHE A 67 7.91 4.39 -10.65
CA PHE A 67 6.87 3.39 -10.89
C PHE A 67 6.70 3.07 -12.38
N LYS A 68 6.61 4.11 -13.20
CA LYS A 68 6.49 3.99 -14.67
C LYS A 68 7.84 3.90 -15.39
N GLY A 69 8.95 4.08 -14.67
CA GLY A 69 10.31 4.01 -15.20
C GLY A 69 11.06 2.80 -14.67
N ILE A 70 11.84 3.00 -13.60
CA ILE A 70 12.74 1.99 -13.01
C ILE A 70 12.06 0.64 -12.73
N LEU A 71 10.80 0.68 -12.28
CA LEU A 71 10.02 -0.49 -11.88
C LEU A 71 9.05 -1.01 -12.96
N ALA A 72 8.90 -0.32 -14.09
CA ALA A 72 7.85 -0.61 -15.08
C ALA A 72 7.77 -2.07 -15.53
N ASN A 73 8.92 -2.74 -15.63
CA ASN A 73 9.05 -4.14 -16.04
C ASN A 73 9.73 -5.01 -14.97
N LYS A 74 9.73 -4.58 -13.70
CA LYS A 74 10.34 -5.31 -12.60
C LYS A 74 9.29 -5.76 -11.61
N THR A 75 9.33 -7.03 -11.22
CA THR A 75 8.49 -7.55 -10.15
C THR A 75 9.13 -7.21 -8.80
N THR A 76 8.39 -6.52 -7.93
CA THR A 76 8.76 -6.41 -6.52
C THR A 76 8.20 -7.61 -5.75
N SER A 77 9.00 -8.18 -4.84
CA SER A 77 8.57 -9.33 -4.02
C SER A 77 7.67 -8.94 -2.84
N GLY A 78 7.37 -7.65 -2.69
CA GLY A 78 6.58 -7.09 -1.60
C GLY A 78 5.75 -5.88 -2.06
N PRO A 79 4.90 -5.34 -1.18
CA PRO A 79 4.01 -4.22 -1.50
C PRO A 79 4.78 -2.93 -1.72
N ILE A 80 4.21 -2.05 -2.56
CA ILE A 80 4.61 -0.65 -2.69
C ILE A 80 3.53 0.19 -2.00
N LEU A 81 3.91 0.97 -0.99
CA LEU A 81 2.99 1.81 -0.21
C LEU A 81 3.16 3.28 -0.60
N ILE A 82 2.04 3.95 -0.88
CA ILE A 82 2.02 5.37 -1.26
C ILE A 82 0.77 6.00 -0.64
N TYR A 83 0.96 7.04 0.18
CA TYR A 83 -0.12 7.83 0.75
C TYR A 83 0.41 9.21 1.19
N PRO A 84 -0.42 10.26 1.13
CA PRO A 84 -0.03 11.59 1.59
C PRO A 84 0.01 11.67 3.12
N MET A 85 0.82 12.59 3.64
CA MET A 85 0.87 12.94 5.06
C MET A 85 0.74 14.46 5.20
N ASN A 86 -0.01 14.91 6.20
CA ASN A 86 -0.02 16.31 6.59
C ASN A 86 1.25 16.60 7.41
N LYS A 87 1.92 17.71 7.10
CA LYS A 87 3.11 18.13 7.85
C LYS A 87 2.78 18.63 9.27
N HIS A 88 1.54 19.08 9.45
CA HIS A 88 1.01 19.71 10.66
C HIS A 88 -0.25 18.98 11.12
#